data_AF-A0A950VXA5-F1
#
_entry.id   AF-A0A950VXA5-F1
#
_cell.length_a   1.000
_cell.length_b   1.000
_cell.length_c   1.000
_cell.angle_alpha   90.00
_cell.angle_beta   90.00
_cell.angle_gamma   90.00
#
_symmetry.space_group_name_H-M   'P 1'
#
loop_
_entity.id
_entity.type
_entity.pdbx_description
1 polymer ?
#
loop_
_entity_poly.entity_id
_entity_poly.type
_entity_poly.pdbx_seq_one_letter_code
_entity_poly.pdbx_strand_id
1 'polypeptide(L)' 'MRLAILLSGRGSNFAAIHDAITRGELDAEIVCVISNRPGAAGIERARSLGLPAHVIDHRAFDSRAAH' A
#
# COMPACT_ATOMS: atom_id res chain seq x y z
N MET A 1 3.00 6.95 14.95
CA MET A 1 2.63 7.67 13.70
C MET A 1 1.71 6.81 12.83
N ARG A 2 0.77 7.37 12.05
CA ARG A 2 -0.11 6.58 11.15
C ARG A 2 0.35 6.70 9.70
N LEU A 3 0.53 5.57 9.01
CA LEU A 3 1.06 5.48 7.66
C LEU A 3 0.05 4.89 6.67
N ALA A 4 -0.20 5.60 5.58
CA ALA A 4 -0.83 5.05 4.39
C ALA A 4 0.25 4.78 3.33
N ILE A 5 0.27 3.56 2.78
CA ILE A 5 1.30 3.16 1.81
C ILE A 5 0.71 3.11 0.42
N LEU A 6 1.29 3.86 -0.52
CA LEU A 6 0.94 3.79 -1.94
C LEU A 6 1.99 2.95 -2.69
N LEU A 7 1.55 1.98 -3.50
CA LEU A 7 2.43 1.11 -4.27
C LEU A 7 1.91 0.80 -5.67
N SER A 8 2.80 0.40 -6.57
CA SER A 8 2.47 0.05 -7.96
C SER A 8 3.01 -1.31 -8.41
N GLY A 9 3.59 -2.10 -7.48
CA GLY A 9 4.31 -3.32 -7.81
C GLY A 9 4.38 -4.32 -6.66
N ARG A 10 5.54 -4.98 -6.47
CA ARG A 10 5.72 -6.09 -5.52
C ARG A 10 5.65 -5.69 -4.04
N GLY A 11 5.83 -4.41 -3.72
CA GLY A 11 5.74 -3.92 -2.34
C GLY A 11 6.95 -4.24 -1.46
N SER A 12 8.18 -4.28 -2.00
CA SER A 12 9.40 -4.50 -1.21
C SER A 12 9.63 -3.42 -0.15
N ASN A 13 9.40 -2.14 -0.49
CA ASN A 13 9.51 -1.05 0.50
C ASN A 13 8.42 -1.14 1.57
N PHE A 14 7.19 -1.46 1.16
CA PHE A 14 6.10 -1.75 2.09
C PHE A 14 6.48 -2.85 3.08
N ALA A 15 7.05 -3.95 2.60
CA ALA A 15 7.53 -5.05 3.44
C ALA A 15 8.61 -4.58 4.43
N ALA A 16 9.63 -3.85 3.95
CA ALA A 16 10.70 -3.36 4.81
C ALA A 16 10.18 -2.43 5.93
N ILE A 17 9.21 -1.55 5.61
CA ILE A 17 8.56 -0.67 6.59
C ILE A 17 7.75 -1.49 7.60
N HIS A 18 6.94 -2.44 7.14
CA HIS A 18 6.19 -3.33 8.02
C HIS A 18 7.12 -4.12 8.96
N ASP A 19 8.23 -4.64 8.44
CA ASP A 19 9.18 -5.41 9.23
C ASP A 19 9.88 -4.51 10.27
N ALA A 20 10.23 -3.26 9.93
CA ALA A 20 10.79 -2.29 10.88
C ALA A 20 9.79 -1.95 12.01
N ILE A 21 8.50 -1.81 11.69
CA ILE A 21 7.44 -1.61 12.68
C ILE A 21 7.32 -2.84 13.59
N THR A 22 7.30 -4.04 13.02
CA THR A 22 7.18 -5.30 13.76
C THR A 22 8.38 -5.53 14.68
N ARG A 23 9.58 -5.08 14.29
CA ARG A 23 10.80 -5.10 15.11
C ARG A 23 10.85 -3.99 16.17
N GLY A 24 9.92 -3.04 16.16
CA GLY A 24 9.92 -1.89 17.07
C GLY A 24 10.97 -0.82 16.73
N GLU A 25 11.58 -0.89 15.54
CA GLU A 25 12.54 0.11 15.05
C GLU A 25 11.84 1.37 14.54
N LEU A 26 10.55 1.26 14.23
CA LEU A 26 9.71 2.35 13.77
C LEU A 26 8.40 2.36 14.57
N ASP A 27 8.19 3.40 15.38
CA ASP A 27 6.93 3.62 16.10
C ASP A 27 5.83 4.17 15.17
N ALA A 28 5.30 3.29 14.33
CA ALA A 28 4.25 3.58 13.39
C ALA A 28 3.27 2.43 13.20
N GLU A 29 2.11 2.76 12.66
CA GLU A 29 1.05 1.82 12.30
C GLU A 29 0.73 2.01 10.82
N ILE A 30 0.75 0.92 10.04
CA ILE A 30 0.26 0.94 8.66
C ILE A 30 -1.25 0.78 8.70
N VAL A 31 -1.97 1.84 8.33
CA VAL A 31 -3.44 1.88 8.45
C VAL A 31 -4.13 1.43 7.17
N CYS A 32 -3.46 1.56 6.02
CA CYS A 32 -3.91 1.00 4.76
C CYS A 32 -2.78 0.93 3.73
N VAL A 33 -2.97 0.06 2.74
CA VAL A 33 -2.14 -0.06 1.55
C VAL A 33 -3.01 0.17 0.31
N ILE A 34 -2.59 1.06 -0.57
CA ILE A 34 -3.33 1.44 -1.77
C ILE A 34 -2.46 1.17 -2.99
N SER A 35 -3.03 0.53 -4.02
CA SER A 35 -2.37 0.40 -5.31
C SER A 35 -3.18 0.99 -6.44
N ASN A 36 -2.47 1.59 -7.39
CA ASN A 36 -3.06 2.06 -8.63
C ASN A 36 -3.13 1.00 -9.74
N ARG A 37 -2.65 -0.23 -9.49
CA ARG A 37 -2.60 -1.30 -10.50
C ARG A 37 -3.42 -2.51 -10.04
N PRO A 38 -4.46 -2.91 -10.79
CA PRO A 38 -5.08 -4.22 -10.63
C PRO A 38 -4.02 -5.32 -10.78
N GLY A 39 -3.88 -6.18 -9.76
CA GLY A 39 -2.91 -7.28 -9.77
C GLY A 39 -1.52 -6.95 -9.20
N ALA A 40 -1.32 -5.79 -8.54
CA ALA A 40 -0.08 -5.54 -7.83
C ALA A 40 0.14 -6.57 -6.71
N ALA A 41 1.23 -7.36 -6.79
CA ALA A 41 1.55 -8.37 -5.78
C ALA A 41 1.70 -7.80 -4.35
N GLY A 42 2.02 -6.51 -4.22
CA GLY A 42 2.04 -5.83 -2.92
C GLY A 42 0.69 -5.76 -2.21
N ILE A 43 -0.44 -5.78 -2.95
CA ILE A 43 -1.79 -5.80 -2.36
C ILE A 43 -2.10 -7.16 -1.73
N GLU A 44 -1.78 -8.25 -2.43
CA GLU A 44 -1.95 -9.59 -1.87
C GLU A 44 -1.07 -9.79 -0.64
N ARG A 45 0.16 -9.26 -0.66
CA ARG A 45 1.01 -9.25 0.53
C ARG A 45 0.39 -8.48 1.68
N ALA A 46 -0.14 -7.27 1.45
CA ALA A 46 -0.80 -6.48 2.50
C ALA A 46 -2.01 -7.23 3.10
N ARG A 47 -2.83 -7.86 2.27
CA ARG A 47 -3.96 -8.71 2.72
C ARG A 47 -3.50 -9.89 3.56
N SER A 48 -2.43 -10.57 3.15
CA SER A 48 -1.87 -11.71 3.91
C SER A 48 -1.34 -11.32 5.30
N LEU A 49 -0.97 -10.05 5.48
CA LEU A 49 -0.53 -9.47 6.76
C LEU A 49 -1.70 -8.88 7.57
N GLY A 50 -2.95 -9.06 7.12
CA GLY A 50 -4.14 -8.55 7.80
C GLY A 50 -4.37 -7.04 7.65
N LEU A 51 -3.64 -6.37 6.76
CA LEU A 51 -3.75 -4.94 6.57
C LEU A 51 -4.88 -4.58 5.58
N PRO A 52 -5.64 -3.50 5.83
CA PRO A 52 -6.58 -2.96 4.85
C PRO A 52 -5.87 -2.63 3.53
N ALA A 53 -6.34 -3.22 2.43
CA ALA A 53 -5.69 -3.09 1.13
C ALA A 53 -6.70 -2.78 0.01
N HIS A 54 -6.49 -1.67 -0.70
CA HIS A 54 -7.39 -1.15 -1.72
C HIS A 54 -6.68 -1.01 -3.08
N VAL A 55 -7.43 -1.27 -4.16
CA VAL A 55 -6.98 -1.01 -5.53
C VAL A 55 -7.84 0.11 -6.09
N ILE A 56 -7.19 1.18 -6.57
CA ILE A 56 -7.82 2.30 -7.26
C ILE A 56 -7.25 2.32 -8.67
N ASP A 57 -7.92 1.67 -9.63
CA ASP A 57 -7.43 1.64 -11.01
C ASP A 57 -7.45 3.04 -11.61
N HIS A 58 -6.27 3.63 -11.79
CA HIS A 58 -6.14 4.97 -12.36
C HIS A 58 -6.59 5.06 -13.82
N ARG A 59 -6.81 3.92 -14.50
CA ARG A 59 -7.33 3.85 -15.88
C ARG A 59 -8.85 3.80 -15.91
N ALA A 60 -9.49 3.46 -14.80
CA ALA A 60 -10.95 3.52 -14.67
C ALA A 60 -11.46 4.96 -14.47
N PHE A 61 -10.54 5.92 -14.28
CA PHE A 61 -10.84 7.33 -14.26
C PHE A 61 -10.31 7.93 -15.57
N ASP A 62 -11.22 8.37 -16.44
CA ASP A 62 -10.84 9.21 -17.57
C ASP A 62 -10.03 10.39 -17.03
N SER A 63 -8.88 10.61 -17.67
CA SER A 63 -7.82 11.53 -17.26
C SER A 63 -8.32 12.82 -16.60
N ARG A 64 -7.63 13.25 -15.51
CA ARG A 64 -7.62 14.62 -14.94
C ARG A 64 -8.40 15.63 -15.79
N ALA A 65 -9.71 15.73 -15.61
CA ALA A 65 -10.41 16.95 -15.96
C ALA A 65 -9.83 18.03 -15.05
N ALA A 66 -9.24 19.04 -15.68
CA ALA A 66 -8.42 20.07 -15.07
C ALA A 66 -9.04 20.67 -13.79
N HIS A 67 -8.21 20.80 -12.76
CA HIS A 67 -8.33 21.86 -11.77
C HIS A 67 -7.35 22.96 -12.16
#